data_AF-A0A800MC42-F1
#
_entry.id   AF-A0A800MC42-F1
#
_cell.length_a   1.000
_cell.length_b   1.000
_cell.length_c   1.000
_cell.angle_alpha   90.00
_cell.angle_beta   90.00
_cell.angle_gamma   90.00
#
_symmetry.space_group_name_H-M   'P 1'
#
loop_
_entity.id
_entity.type
_entity.pdbx_description
1 polymer ?
#
loop_
_entity_poly.entity_id
_entity_poly.type
_entity_poly.pdbx_seq_one_letter_code
_entity_poly.pdbx_strand_id
1 'polypeptide(L)' 'MKKENTLSIRVNEQNLFHHLWNNNGTWWCNYTVHYSDNTSERVRCSLKTHDSELAKKLRDFLLNGGDPKQINRRAAYPR' A
#
# COMPACT_ATOMS: atom_id res chain seq x y z
N MET A 1 -17.95 15.84 -12.12
CA MET A 1 -16.72 16.44 -11.54
C MET A 1 -15.76 15.30 -11.21
N LYS A 2 -14.59 15.24 -11.85
CA LYS A 2 -13.54 14.28 -11.49
C LYS A 2 -12.95 14.72 -10.14
N LYS A 3 -12.91 13.84 -9.15
CA LYS A 3 -12.23 14.12 -7.89
C LYS A 3 -10.72 14.12 -8.18
N GLU A 4 -10.09 15.29 -8.06
CA GLU A 4 -8.63 15.41 -8.09
C GLU A 4 -8.10 14.87 -6.77
N ASN A 5 -7.69 13.60 -6.77
CA ASN A 5 -7.18 12.89 -5.61
C ASN A 5 -5.68 13.14 -5.47
N THR A 6 -5.29 14.17 -4.73
CA THR A 6 -3.88 14.37 -4.38
C THR A 6 -3.48 13.40 -3.27
N LEU A 7 -2.95 12.23 -3.64
CA LEU A 7 -2.35 11.26 -2.73
C LEU A 7 -1.20 11.91 -1.94
N SER A 8 -1.53 12.52 -0.81
CA SER A 8 -0.54 13.14 0.09
C SER A 8 0.06 12.06 1.00
N ILE A 9 0.83 11.16 0.39
CA ILE A 9 1.56 10.13 1.12
C ILE A 9 2.92 10.72 1.51
N ARG A 10 3.13 10.92 2.81
CA ARG A 10 4.46 11.25 3.35
C ARG A 10 5.30 9.99 3.37
N VAL A 11 5.96 9.67 2.26
CA VAL A 11 6.95 8.60 2.22
C VAL A 11 8.22 9.14 2.88
N ASN A 12 8.52 8.67 4.09
CA ASN A 12 9.81 8.98 4.70
C ASN A 12 10.88 8.16 3.96
N GLU A 13 11.73 8.83 3.18
CA GLU A 13 12.82 8.19 2.43
C GLU A 13 13.81 7.46 3.34
N GLN A 14 13.91 7.87 4.62
CA GLN A 14 14.78 7.23 5.62
C GLN A 14 14.18 5.94 6.21
N ASN A 15 12.88 5.70 6.05
CA ASN A 15 12.22 4.47 6.52
C ASN A 15 11.39 3.81 5.42
N LEU A 16 12.06 2.97 4.64
CA LEU A 16 11.46 2.20 3.54
C LEU A 16 10.28 1.29 3.98
N PHE A 17 10.19 0.96 5.27
CA PHE A 17 9.14 0.12 5.84
C PHE A 17 8.04 0.90 6.57
N HIS A 18 8.03 2.23 6.53
CA HIS A 18 7.11 3.08 7.30
C HIS A 18 5.61 2.76 7.09
N HIS A 19 5.25 2.14 5.97
CA HIS A 19 3.87 1.72 5.66
C HIS A 19 3.65 0.21 5.73
N LEU A 20 4.71 -0.56 5.99
CA LEU A 20 4.72 -2.01 5.96
C LEU A 20 4.73 -2.57 7.37
N TRP A 21 3.79 -3.45 7.66
CA TRP A 21 3.69 -4.18 8.92
C TRP A 21 3.82 -5.68 8.63
N ASN A 22 4.80 -6.34 9.24
CA ASN A 22 4.89 -7.80 9.19
C ASN A 22 4.07 -8.42 10.32
N ASN A 23 3.05 -9.20 9.98
CA ASN A 23 2.25 -9.96 10.93
C ASN A 23 2.52 -11.46 10.75
N ASN A 24 3.41 -12.01 11.58
CA ASN A 24 3.81 -13.41 11.59
C ASN A 24 4.09 -13.98 10.19
N GLY A 25 4.77 -13.19 9.35
CA GLY A 25 5.11 -13.54 7.99
C GLY A 25 4.20 -12.95 6.92
N THR A 26 2.98 -12.49 7.22
CA THR A 26 2.19 -11.76 6.21
C THR A 26 2.47 -10.27 6.30
N TRP A 27 2.94 -9.67 5.20
CA TRP A 27 3.08 -8.22 5.11
C TRP A 27 1.73 -7.52 4.89
N TRP A 28 1.52 -6.41 5.59
CA TRP A 28 0.36 -5.53 5.50
C TRP A 28 0.82 -4.12 5.16
N CYS A 29 0.06 -3.42 4.32
CA CYS A 29 0.29 -2.03 4.00
C CYS A 29 -0.79 -1.15 4.67
N ASN A 30 -0.37 -0.16 5.44
CA ASN A 30 -1.22 0.82 6.11
C ASN A 30 -0.83 2.23 5.65
N TYR A 31 -1.76 2.95 5.03
CA TYR A 31 -1.55 4.35 4.63
C TYR A 31 -2.85 5.16 4.75
N THR A 32 -2.69 6.48 4.89
CA THR A 32 -3.82 7.41 4.91
C THR A 32 -3.76 8.25 3.63
N VAL A 33 -4.87 8.26 2.88
CA VAL A 33 -5.06 9.10 1.70
C VAL A 33 -5.80 10.34 2.15
N HIS A 34 -5.19 11.51 1.99
CA HIS A 34 -5.88 12.79 2.18
C HIS A 34 -6.47 13.23 0.85
N TYR A 35 -7.76 13.51 0.84
CA TYR A 35 -8.47 14.00 -0.32
C TYR A 35 -8.55 15.53 -0.30
N SER A 36 -8.71 16.13 -1.48
CA SER A 36 -8.86 17.58 -1.66
C SER A 36 -10.14 18.15 -1.05
N ASP A 37 -11.11 17.29 -0.71
CA ASP A 37 -12.36 17.65 -0.01
C ASP A 37 -12.22 17.64 1.52
N ASN A 38 -10.98 17.71 2.05
CA ASN A 38 -10.63 17.56 3.47
C ASN A 38 -11.01 16.21 4.09
N THR A 39 -11.46 15.23 3.29
CA THR A 39 -11.68 13.89 3.80
C THR A 39 -10.37 13.10 3.84
N SER A 40 -10.30 12.12 4.72
CA SER A 40 -9.12 11.25 4.85
C SER A 40 -9.59 9.81 4.91
N GLU A 41 -9.03 8.96 4.07
CA GLU A 41 -9.31 7.53 4.07
C GLU A 41 -8.11 6.75 4.55
N ARG A 42 -8.35 5.85 5.49
CA ARG A 42 -7.35 4.92 6.00
C ARG A 42 -7.46 3.63 5.22
N VAL A 43 -6.46 3.35 4.39
CA VAL A 43 -6.38 2.12 3.63
C VAL A 43 -5.48 1.14 4.38
N ARG A 44 -6.06 -0.03 4.69
CA ARG A 44 -5.36 -1.17 5.28
C ARG A 44 -5.55 -2.38 4.39
N CYS A 45 -4.47 -2.85 3.79
CA CYS A 45 -4.52 -3.95 2.83
C CYS A 45 -3.42 -4.97 3.12
N SER A 46 -3.75 -6.26 3.04
CA SER A 46 -2.76 -7.32 3.13
C SER A 46 -2.04 -7.47 1.80
N LEU A 47 -0.72 -7.58 1.84
CA LEU A 47 0.13 -7.79 0.67
C LEU A 47 0.27 -9.28 0.34
N LYS A 48 -0.16 -10.17 1.25
CA LYS A 48 -0.14 -11.63 1.10
C LYS A 48 1.22 -12.20 0.66
N THR A 49 2.28 -11.49 0.96
CA THR A 49 3.66 -11.90 0.72
C THR A 49 4.36 -12.09 2.06
N HIS A 50 5.31 -13.02 2.10
CA HIS A 50 6.31 -13.15 3.17
C HIS A 50 7.61 -12.42 2.84
N ASP A 51 7.83 -12.18 1.56
CA ASP A 51 9.02 -11.53 1.06
C ASP A 51 8.93 -10.01 1.22
N SER A 52 9.95 -9.44 1.87
CA SER A 52 10.02 -8.02 2.21
C SER A 52 10.32 -7.13 0.99
N GLU A 53 11.02 -7.64 -0.02
CA GLU A 53 11.24 -6.93 -1.29
C GLU A 53 9.97 -6.86 -2.12
N LEU A 54 9.23 -7.96 -2.23
CA LEU A 54 7.91 -7.97 -2.84
C LEU A 54 6.97 -7.04 -2.08
N ALA A 55 7.02 -7.03 -0.75
CA ALA A 55 6.21 -6.11 0.05
C ALA A 55 6.50 -4.64 -0.29
N LYS A 56 7.78 -4.27 -0.49
CA LYS A 56 8.18 -2.94 -0.96
C LYS A 56 7.63 -2.65 -2.35
N LYS A 57 7.85 -3.53 -3.34
CA LYS A 57 7.35 -3.34 -4.71
C LYS A 57 5.82 -3.20 -4.77
N LEU A 58 5.10 -3.99 -3.98
CA LEU A 58 3.65 -3.91 -3.89
C LEU A 58 3.19 -2.62 -3.22
N ARG A 59 3.89 -2.15 -2.17
CA ARG A 59 3.67 -0.83 -1.59
C ARG A 59 3.88 0.25 -2.65
N ASP A 60 5.02 0.29 -3.33
CA ASP A 60 5.28 1.29 -4.38
C ASP A 60 4.20 1.29 -5.47
N PHE A 61 3.77 0.10 -5.89
CA PHE A 61 2.66 -0.03 -6.82
C PHE A 61 1.36 0.60 -6.29
N LEU A 62 1.00 0.35 -5.02
CA LEU A 62 -0.19 0.93 -4.38
C LEU A 62 -0.08 2.45 -4.26
N LEU A 63 1.07 2.96 -3.82
CA LEU A 63 1.29 4.39 -3.63
C LEU A 63 1.31 5.15 -4.97
N ASN A 64 1.71 4.48 -6.07
CA ASN A 64 1.68 5.03 -7.43
C ASN A 64 0.28 4.92 -8.10
N GLY A 65 -0.78 4.66 -7.33
CA GLY A 65 -2.16 4.57 -7.83
C GLY A 65 -2.59 3.17 -8.29
N GLY A 66 -1.80 2.14 -7.95
CA GLY A 66 -2.17 0.75 -8.18
C GLY A 66 -3.36 0.33 -7.31
N ASP A 67 -4.27 -0.44 -7.89
CA ASP A 67 -5.47 -0.89 -7.17
C ASP A 67 -5.15 -2.05 -6.21
N PRO A 68 -5.51 -1.97 -4.91
CA PRO A 68 -5.21 -2.99 -3.92
C PRO A 68 -5.89 -4.34 -4.16
N LYS A 69 -6.98 -4.40 -4.93
CA LYS A 69 -7.60 -5.69 -5.29
C LYS A 69 -6.72 -6.45 -6.29
N GLN A 70 -5.84 -5.78 -7.03
CA GLN A 70 -4.90 -6.42 -7.97
C GLN A 70 -3.75 -7.15 -7.27
N ILE A 71 -3.42 -6.78 -6.04
CA ILE A 71 -2.38 -7.45 -5.22
C ILE A 71 -2.73 -8.94 -5.03
N ASN A 72 -4.02 -9.25 -4.87
CA ASN A 72 -4.51 -10.62 -4.70
C ASN A 72 -4.35 -11.51 -5.93
N ARG A 73 -4.30 -10.94 -7.14
CA ARG A 73 -4.11 -11.72 -8.39
C ARG A 73 -2.63 -12.04 -8.66
N ARG A 74 -1.71 -11.21 -8.16
CA ARG A 74 -0.26 -11.35 -8.36
C ARG A 74 0.44 -12.09 -7.22
N ALA A 75 -0.05 -11.95 -5.99
CA ALA A 75 0.44 -12.68 -4.82
C ALA A 75 -0.16 -14.09 -4.69
N ALA A 76 -0.88 -14.57 -5.72
CA ALA A 76 -1.36 -15.93 -5.78
C ALA A 76 -0.16 -16.89 -5.79
N TYR A 77 0.10 -17.46 -4.63
CA TYR A 77 1.09 -18.49 -4.32
C TYR A 77 1.41 -19.40 -5.53
N PRO A 78 2.63 -19.41 -6.08
CA PRO A 78 3.10 -20.63 -6.73
C PRO A 78 3.10 -21.71 -5.65
N ARG A 79 2.26 -22.74 -5.82
CA ARG A 79 2.39 -23.97 -5.04
C ARG A 79 3.71 -24.65 -5.36
#